data_AF-A0A7C1KFS9-F1
#
_entry.id   AF-A0A7C1KFS9-F1
#
_cell.length_a   1.000
_cell.length_b   1.000
_cell.length_c   1.000
_cell.angle_alpha   90.00
_cell.angle_beta   90.00
_cell.angle_gamma   90.00
#
_symmetry.space_group_name_H-M   'P 1'
#
loop_
_entity.id
_entity.type
_entity.pdbx_description
1 polymer ?
#
loop_
_entity_poly.entity_id
_entity_poly.type
_entity_poly.pdbx_seq_one_letter_code
_entity_poly.pdbx_strand_id
1 'polypeptide(L)'
;MDLERKARAASDFRFFCEQYFPLTFSLPWSPDHLKVIAKIEQAVLRGGLFAMAMPRGSGKSTICECACIWAVLYGHREFVCLIGSDEGHAMDMLDSIKMELDGNDLLLEDFPEVVYPIQCLDGIANRCNGQLYKGARTHIGWTAREIVLPTIPESKASGAIIKVAGITGRIRGMKYKRADGKTVRPTLVVLDDPQTDESARSLSQCATRESILAGAVLGLAGPGKKISGIMPCTVIRPGDMADNILDRDKHPEWNGERTKMVYAFPTNEKLWQRYAEIRAESMRQGNAGEEATDFYRQNREAMDEGAVVAWPERFNHDELSAIQHTMNLKLQNEAAFFAEYQNEPLPEETAEADELTADQIAGKLNRMNRGEVPIGCNRWFSADQLVARLAPDIESEGHTTFLALTAT
;
A
#
# COMPACT_ATOMS: atom_id res chain seq x y z
N MET A 1 21.59 25.94 8.06
CA MET A 1 22.05 25.03 6.99
C MET A 1 23.32 24.37 7.47
N ASP A 2 23.19 23.11 7.85
CA ASP A 2 24.31 22.23 8.13
C ASP A 2 24.76 21.58 6.81
N LEU A 3 25.88 22.07 6.28
CA LEU A 3 26.41 21.60 5.00
C LEU A 3 26.90 20.15 5.04
N GLU A 4 27.36 19.66 6.20
CA GLU A 4 27.85 18.30 6.35
C GLU A 4 26.68 17.33 6.37
N ARG A 5 25.64 17.64 7.15
CA ARG A 5 24.38 16.87 7.19
C ARG A 5 23.76 16.77 5.80
N LYS A 6 23.58 17.90 5.11
CA LYS A 6 23.02 17.94 3.75
C LYS A 6 23.88 17.18 2.74
N ALA A 7 25.21 17.28 2.81
CA ALA A 7 26.09 16.58 1.87
C ALA A 7 26.05 15.06 2.07
N ARG A 8 26.10 14.58 3.32
CA ARG A 8 26.05 13.15 3.62
C ARG A 8 24.71 12.54 3.26
N ALA A 9 23.61 13.20 3.65
CA ALA A 9 22.26 12.73 3.35
C ALA A 9 21.94 12.69 1.84
N ALA A 10 22.73 13.35 0.98
CA ALA A 10 22.52 13.31 -0.46
C ALA A 10 22.67 11.90 -1.07
N SER A 11 23.46 11.02 -0.46
CA SER A 11 23.71 9.66 -0.97
C SER A 11 23.52 8.56 0.07
N ASP A 12 23.06 8.91 1.27
CA ASP A 12 22.81 7.99 2.39
C ASP A 12 21.36 8.18 2.84
N PHE A 13 20.46 7.35 2.30
CA PHE A 13 19.02 7.46 2.55
C PHE A 13 18.69 7.14 4.02
N ARG A 14 19.41 6.20 4.63
CA ARG A 14 19.28 5.89 6.05
C ARG A 14 19.55 7.12 6.90
N PHE A 15 20.69 7.78 6.65
CA PHE A 15 21.09 8.97 7.37
C PHE A 15 20.09 10.12 7.14
N PHE A 16 19.55 10.26 5.92
CA PHE A 16 18.47 11.22 5.66
C PHE A 16 17.24 10.96 6.56
N CYS A 17 16.78 9.72 6.65
CA CYS A 17 15.67 9.35 7.53
C CYS A 17 15.96 9.69 9.00
N GLU A 18 17.12 9.25 9.52
CA GLU A 18 17.51 9.45 10.91
C GLU A 18 17.68 10.94 11.28
N GLN A 19 18.19 11.76 10.36
CA GLN A 19 18.51 13.15 10.66
C GLN A 19 17.35 14.11 10.44
N TYR A 20 16.49 13.89 9.45
CA TYR A 20 15.40 14.82 9.13
C TYR A 20 14.06 14.38 9.72
N PHE A 21 13.90 13.11 10.13
CA PHE A 21 12.65 12.58 10.69
C PHE A 21 12.87 11.83 12.01
N PRO A 22 13.54 12.43 13.02
CA PRO A 22 13.88 11.74 14.26
C PRO A 22 12.66 11.36 15.11
N LEU A 23 11.54 12.07 14.96
CA LEU A 23 10.28 11.75 15.65
C LEU A 23 9.57 10.55 15.01
N THR A 24 9.77 10.37 13.71
CA THR A 24 9.19 9.27 12.92
C THR A 24 10.00 7.99 13.08
N PHE A 25 11.33 8.09 13.00
CA PHE A 25 12.25 6.95 13.14
C PHE A 25 12.92 6.97 14.52
N SER A 26 12.10 6.82 15.56
CA SER A 26 12.52 6.86 16.96
C SER A 26 13.05 5.51 17.48
N LEU A 27 12.71 4.41 16.81
CA LEU A 27 13.16 3.06 17.16
C LEU A 27 14.39 2.64 16.32
N PRO A 28 15.29 1.82 16.87
CA PRO A 28 16.37 1.18 16.12
C PRO A 28 15.87 0.41 14.89
N TRP A 29 16.67 0.43 13.82
CA TRP A 29 16.39 -0.31 12.59
C TRP A 29 16.60 -1.81 12.77
N SER A 30 15.67 -2.63 12.27
CA SER A 30 15.86 -4.06 12.11
C SER A 30 16.77 -4.37 10.91
N PRO A 31 17.37 -5.58 10.83
CA PRO A 31 18.08 -6.03 9.63
C PRO A 31 17.24 -5.95 8.35
N ASP A 32 15.93 -6.17 8.46
CA ASP A 32 15.01 -6.10 7.33
C ASP A 32 14.75 -4.65 6.88
N HIS A 33 14.66 -3.70 7.82
CA HIS A 33 14.62 -2.28 7.47
C HIS A 33 15.88 -1.87 6.70
N LEU A 34 17.06 -2.33 7.12
CA LEU A 34 18.31 -1.99 6.45
C LEU A 34 18.37 -2.53 5.01
N LYS A 35 17.86 -3.74 4.76
CA LYS A 35 17.73 -4.30 3.40
C LYS A 35 16.81 -3.43 2.54
N VAL A 36 15.66 -3.07 3.08
CA VAL A 36 14.65 -2.24 2.42
C VAL A 36 15.21 -0.85 2.07
N ILE A 37 15.85 -0.20 3.03
CA ILE A 37 16.49 1.11 2.87
C ILE A 37 17.53 1.06 1.74
N ALA A 38 18.37 0.03 1.71
CA ALA A 38 19.38 -0.13 0.65
C ALA A 38 18.75 -0.28 -0.75
N LYS A 39 17.62 -0.99 -0.86
CA LYS A 39 16.90 -1.14 -2.12
C LYS A 39 16.20 0.13 -2.57
N ILE A 40 15.60 0.87 -1.65
CA ILE A 40 15.02 2.19 -1.92
C ILE A 40 16.10 3.15 -2.40
N GLU A 41 17.25 3.19 -1.71
CA GLU A 41 18.40 4.00 -2.09
C GLU A 41 18.87 3.68 -3.52
N GLN A 42 19.00 2.39 -3.85
CA GLN A 42 19.32 1.94 -5.20
C GLN A 42 18.27 2.41 -6.22
N ALA A 43 16.98 2.23 -5.95
CA ALA A 43 15.91 2.61 -6.86
C ALA A 43 15.87 4.13 -7.11
N VAL A 44 16.06 4.94 -6.07
CA VAL A 44 16.04 6.41 -6.18
C VAL A 44 17.31 6.94 -6.85
N LEU A 45 18.49 6.39 -6.58
CA LEU A 45 19.74 6.87 -7.19
C LEU A 45 19.95 6.30 -8.60
N ARG A 46 19.87 4.97 -8.73
CA ARG A 46 20.31 4.24 -9.93
C ARG A 46 19.16 3.70 -10.78
N GLY A 47 17.98 3.57 -10.19
CA GLY A 47 16.81 2.98 -10.85
C GLY A 47 16.70 1.48 -10.61
N GLY A 48 15.66 0.88 -11.17
CA GLY A 48 15.28 -0.51 -10.93
C GLY A 48 13.83 -0.60 -10.43
N LEU A 49 13.29 -1.81 -10.41
CA LEU A 49 11.97 -2.08 -9.83
C LEU A 49 12.17 -3.02 -8.66
N PHE A 50 11.52 -2.70 -7.54
CA PHE A 50 11.54 -3.54 -6.36
C PHE A 50 10.16 -3.62 -5.70
N ALA A 51 9.71 -4.84 -5.44
CA ALA A 51 8.53 -5.13 -4.62
C ALA A 51 8.93 -5.74 -3.27
N MET A 52 8.35 -5.24 -2.19
CA MET A 52 8.68 -5.63 -0.82
C MET A 52 7.43 -5.87 0.01
N ALA A 53 7.32 -7.09 0.51
CA ALA A 53 6.36 -7.45 1.54
C ALA A 53 6.97 -7.22 2.92
N MET A 54 6.38 -6.32 3.70
CA MET A 54 6.79 -6.05 5.08
C MET A 54 5.65 -6.31 6.05
N PRO A 55 5.93 -6.81 7.27
CA PRO A 55 4.89 -6.97 8.29
C PRO A 55 4.14 -5.67 8.52
N ARG A 56 2.82 -5.73 8.69
CA ARG A 56 2.01 -4.57 9.08
C ARG A 56 2.58 -3.91 10.34
N GLY A 57 2.61 -2.59 10.37
CA GLY A 57 3.17 -1.81 11.49
C GLY A 57 4.71 -1.71 11.51
N SER A 58 5.39 -2.09 10.43
CA SER A 58 6.85 -1.90 10.26
C SER A 58 7.28 -0.53 9.70
N GLY A 59 6.32 0.34 9.38
CA GLY A 59 6.59 1.67 8.81
C GLY A 59 6.87 1.68 7.29
N LYS A 60 6.41 0.66 6.55
CA LYS A 60 6.65 0.53 5.10
C LYS A 60 6.25 1.77 4.28
N SER A 61 5.04 2.29 4.49
CA SER A 61 4.52 3.49 3.80
C SER A 61 5.33 4.72 4.18
N THR A 62 5.60 4.90 5.48
CA THR A 62 6.39 6.01 6.03
C THR A 62 7.80 6.07 5.43
N ILE A 63 8.50 4.93 5.32
CA ILE A 63 9.83 4.89 4.67
C ILE A 63 9.71 5.32 3.19
N CYS A 64 8.65 4.91 2.49
CA CYS A 64 8.44 5.27 1.09
C CYS A 64 8.05 6.74 0.90
N GLU A 65 7.30 7.34 1.82
CA GLU A 65 7.00 8.78 1.86
C GLU A 65 8.30 9.59 2.02
N CYS A 66 9.16 9.22 2.98
CA CYS A 66 10.47 9.84 3.16
C CYS A 66 11.36 9.65 1.92
N ALA A 67 11.27 8.52 1.23
CA ALA A 67 11.98 8.29 -0.03
C ALA A 67 11.52 9.25 -1.13
N CYS A 68 10.23 9.57 -1.19
CA CYS A 68 9.69 10.55 -2.14
C CYS A 68 10.24 11.95 -1.87
N ILE A 69 10.23 12.37 -0.60
CA ILE A 69 10.80 13.65 -0.16
C ILE A 69 12.29 13.71 -0.53
N TRP A 70 13.05 12.68 -0.15
CA TRP A 70 14.47 12.57 -0.45
C TRP A 70 14.77 12.69 -1.95
N ALA A 71 13.98 11.97 -2.76
CA ALA A 71 14.16 11.91 -4.20
C ALA A 71 13.97 13.27 -4.87
N VAL A 72 12.97 14.06 -4.43
CA VAL A 72 12.70 15.40 -5.01
C VAL A 72 13.63 16.47 -4.46
N LEU A 73 13.94 16.47 -3.15
CA LEU A 73 14.77 17.51 -2.52
C LEU A 73 16.21 17.50 -3.03
N TYR A 74 16.78 16.32 -3.24
CA TYR A 74 18.13 16.19 -3.80
C TYR A 74 18.17 16.19 -5.34
N GLY A 75 17.01 16.25 -6.00
CA GLY A 75 16.91 16.21 -7.46
C GLY A 75 17.26 14.87 -8.09
N HIS A 76 17.26 13.78 -7.31
CA HIS A 76 17.48 12.41 -7.81
C HIS A 76 16.37 11.97 -8.76
N ARG A 77 15.14 12.39 -8.47
CA ARG A 77 13.96 12.15 -9.30
C ARG A 77 13.11 13.41 -9.35
N GLU A 78 13.01 13.95 -10.56
CA GLU A 78 12.39 15.25 -10.79
C GLU A 78 10.85 15.19 -10.92
N PHE A 79 10.32 13.97 -11.04
CA PHE A 79 8.89 13.68 -11.10
C PHE A 79 8.64 12.30 -10.50
N VAL A 80 7.97 12.28 -9.34
CA VAL A 80 7.51 11.09 -8.61
C VAL A 80 6.00 10.91 -8.82
N CYS A 81 5.58 9.68 -9.10
CA CYS A 81 4.17 9.29 -9.16
C CYS A 81 3.85 8.40 -7.97
N LEU A 82 2.92 8.81 -7.11
CA LEU A 82 2.36 7.97 -6.04
C LEU A 82 1.14 7.23 -6.59
N ILE A 83 1.10 5.92 -6.42
CA ILE A 83 -0.01 5.08 -6.82
C ILE A 83 -0.51 4.30 -5.62
N GLY A 84 -1.78 4.47 -5.28
CA GLY A 84 -2.44 3.68 -4.23
C GLY A 84 -3.40 2.64 -4.82
N SER A 85 -3.98 1.82 -3.94
CA SER A 85 -5.12 0.95 -4.24
C SER A 85 -6.26 1.70 -4.96
N ASP A 86 -6.44 2.97 -4.63
CA ASP A 86 -7.34 3.94 -5.22
C ASP A 86 -6.72 5.36 -5.14
N GLU A 87 -7.41 6.37 -5.68
CA GLU A 87 -6.91 7.75 -5.67
C GLU A 87 -6.91 8.34 -4.26
N GLY A 88 -7.86 7.96 -3.39
CA GLY A 88 -7.98 8.46 -2.02
C GLY A 88 -6.76 8.08 -1.19
N HIS A 89 -6.42 6.80 -1.17
CA HIS A 89 -5.21 6.30 -0.50
C HIS A 89 -3.95 7.03 -0.99
N ALA A 90 -3.83 7.27 -2.30
CA ALA A 90 -2.69 7.99 -2.84
C ALA A 90 -2.64 9.48 -2.41
N MET A 91 -3.80 10.12 -2.20
CA MET A 91 -3.87 11.48 -1.66
C MET A 91 -3.45 11.52 -0.19
N ASP A 92 -3.82 10.53 0.62
CA ASP A 92 -3.44 10.46 2.04
C ASP A 92 -1.90 10.43 2.20
N MET A 93 -1.21 9.64 1.38
CA MET A 93 0.26 9.64 1.31
C MET A 93 0.83 11.02 0.92
N LEU A 94 0.21 11.68 -0.07
CA LEU A 94 0.66 13.01 -0.49
C LEU A 94 0.43 14.04 0.63
N ASP A 95 -0.66 13.95 1.38
CA ASP A 95 -0.94 14.83 2.50
C ASP A 95 0.05 14.61 3.65
N SER A 96 0.47 13.37 3.94
CA SER A 96 1.59 13.09 4.87
C SER A 96 2.89 13.78 4.43
N ILE A 97 3.27 13.64 3.16
CA ILE A 97 4.44 14.32 2.58
C ILE A 97 4.33 15.85 2.68
N LYS A 98 3.13 16.39 2.46
CA LYS A 98 2.86 17.84 2.57
C LYS A 98 3.03 18.33 4.00
N MET A 99 2.57 17.57 5.00
CA MET A 99 2.74 17.92 6.41
C MET A 99 4.22 17.98 6.79
N GLU A 100 5.04 17.02 6.33
CA GLU A 100 6.48 17.05 6.55
C GLU A 100 7.15 18.26 5.86
N LEU A 101 6.80 18.55 4.61
CA LEU A 101 7.37 19.69 3.87
C LEU A 101 6.94 21.06 4.41
N ASP A 102 5.85 21.14 5.17
CA ASP A 102 5.34 22.39 5.76
C ASP A 102 5.82 22.56 7.21
N GLY A 103 5.88 21.48 8.00
CA GLY A 103 6.12 21.54 9.44
C GLY A 103 7.54 21.21 9.93
N ASN A 104 8.44 20.76 9.05
CA ASN A 104 9.72 20.21 9.49
C ASN A 104 10.87 21.25 9.47
N ASP A 105 11.26 21.72 10.66
CA ASP A 105 12.33 22.72 10.84
C ASP A 105 13.71 22.24 10.38
N LEU A 106 13.98 20.92 10.43
CA LEU A 106 15.26 20.36 9.98
C LEU A 106 15.35 20.40 8.45
N LEU A 107 14.23 20.12 7.77
CA LEU A 107 14.13 20.32 6.32
C LEU A 107 14.21 21.81 5.96
N LEU A 108 13.59 22.71 6.73
CA LEU A 108 13.70 24.16 6.52
C LEU A 108 15.15 24.64 6.60
N GLU A 109 15.89 24.15 7.60
CA GLU A 109 17.26 24.57 7.84
C GLU A 109 18.18 24.27 6.64
N ASP A 110 17.99 23.10 6.01
CA ASP A 110 18.89 22.61 4.95
C ASP A 110 18.34 22.78 3.54
N PHE A 111 17.02 22.86 3.35
CA PHE A 111 16.37 23.11 2.07
C PHE A 111 15.47 24.35 2.11
N PRO A 112 15.97 25.52 2.56
CA PRO A 112 15.17 26.73 2.63
C PRO A 112 14.63 27.15 1.26
N GLU A 113 15.32 26.81 0.18
CA GLU A 113 14.87 27.05 -1.20
C GLU A 113 13.57 26.32 -1.57
N VAL A 114 13.20 25.27 -0.83
CA VAL A 114 11.94 24.52 -1.02
C VAL A 114 10.96 24.81 0.10
N VAL A 115 11.40 24.65 1.35
CA VAL A 115 10.52 24.60 2.52
C VAL A 115 10.03 25.99 2.92
N TYR A 116 10.88 27.01 2.87
CA TYR A 116 10.47 28.38 3.24
C TYR A 116 9.32 28.91 2.34
N PRO A 117 9.37 28.78 1.00
CA PRO A 117 8.23 29.13 0.17
C PRO A 117 6.95 28.30 0.45
N ILE A 118 7.07 27.04 0.85
CA ILE A 118 5.92 26.21 1.23
C ILE A 118 5.28 26.76 2.50
N GLN A 119 6.08 27.04 3.54
CA GLN A 119 5.59 27.63 4.80
C GLN A 119 4.95 29.00 4.62
N CYS A 120 5.42 29.81 3.66
CA CYS A 120 4.80 31.08 3.31
C CYS A 120 3.37 30.96 2.74
N LEU A 121 2.96 29.75 2.31
CA LEU A 121 1.57 29.50 1.93
C LEU A 121 0.63 29.54 3.15
N ASP A 122 1.13 29.22 4.35
CA ASP A 122 0.36 29.32 5.61
C ASP A 122 -0.98 28.57 5.52
N GLY A 123 -0.93 27.34 4.97
CA GLY A 123 -2.11 26.51 4.70
C GLY A 123 -3.04 27.00 3.58
N ILE A 124 -2.77 28.15 2.93
CA ILE A 124 -3.66 28.74 1.93
C ILE A 124 -3.13 28.47 0.52
N ALA A 125 -3.61 27.38 -0.09
CA ALA A 125 -3.22 26.95 -1.44
C ALA A 125 -3.33 28.06 -2.51
N ASN A 126 -4.32 28.95 -2.41
CA ASN A 126 -4.52 30.05 -3.37
C ASN A 126 -3.35 31.04 -3.42
N ARG A 127 -2.50 31.10 -2.38
CA ARG A 127 -1.29 31.95 -2.37
C ARG A 127 -0.23 31.49 -3.37
N CYS A 128 -0.27 30.23 -3.83
CA CYS A 128 0.66 29.69 -4.81
C CYS A 128 0.78 30.57 -6.06
N ASN A 129 -0.35 31.07 -6.56
CA ASN A 129 -0.37 31.83 -7.82
C ASN A 129 0.39 33.17 -7.74
N GLY A 130 0.32 33.84 -6.59
CA GLY A 130 0.92 35.15 -6.34
C GLY A 130 2.33 35.09 -5.77
N GLN A 131 2.86 33.90 -5.49
CA GLN A 131 4.18 33.76 -4.90
C GLN A 131 5.29 34.11 -5.91
N LEU A 132 6.19 35.01 -5.50
CA LEU A 132 7.29 35.51 -6.31
C LEU A 132 8.63 35.27 -5.60
N TYR A 133 9.68 34.99 -6.38
CA TYR A 133 11.07 35.03 -5.97
C TYR A 133 11.83 35.97 -6.91
N LYS A 134 12.40 37.05 -6.36
CA LYS A 134 13.12 38.10 -7.13
C LYS A 134 12.33 38.62 -8.35
N GLY A 135 11.01 38.80 -8.20
CA GLY A 135 10.13 39.29 -9.25
C GLY A 135 9.64 38.25 -10.27
N ALA A 136 10.16 37.02 -10.24
CA ALA A 136 9.66 35.91 -11.06
C ALA A 136 8.69 35.03 -10.25
N ARG A 137 7.68 34.44 -10.90
CA ARG A 137 6.76 33.50 -10.24
C ARG A 137 7.51 32.22 -9.86
N THR A 138 7.28 31.70 -8.66
CA THR A 138 7.84 30.41 -8.24
C THR A 138 7.14 29.23 -8.91
N HIS A 139 5.94 29.43 -9.46
CA HIS A 139 5.12 28.36 -10.04
C HIS A 139 4.89 27.17 -9.10
N ILE A 140 4.99 27.39 -7.79
CA ILE A 140 4.64 26.40 -6.76
C ILE A 140 3.20 25.94 -6.99
N GLY A 141 2.96 24.64 -6.80
CA GLY A 141 1.64 24.02 -6.87
C GLY A 141 1.36 23.24 -5.60
N TRP A 142 0.17 23.43 -5.03
CA TRP A 142 -0.22 22.79 -3.77
C TRP A 142 -1.69 22.39 -3.84
N THR A 143 -1.98 21.16 -4.24
CA THR A 143 -3.34 20.64 -4.38
C THR A 143 -3.47 19.30 -3.65
N ALA A 144 -4.68 18.72 -3.65
CA ALA A 144 -4.91 17.37 -3.09
C ALA A 144 -4.28 16.26 -3.95
N ARG A 145 -4.06 16.49 -5.25
CA ARG A 145 -3.60 15.45 -6.20
C ARG A 145 -2.17 15.62 -6.69
N GLU A 146 -1.58 16.78 -6.42
CA GLU A 146 -0.30 17.18 -6.98
C GLU A 146 0.32 18.28 -6.15
N ILE A 147 1.63 18.15 -5.95
CA ILE A 147 2.50 19.26 -5.55
C ILE A 147 3.55 19.49 -6.63
N VAL A 148 3.89 20.76 -6.81
CA VAL A 148 5.00 21.22 -7.63
C VAL A 148 5.86 22.09 -6.74
N LEU A 149 7.09 21.65 -6.48
CA LEU A 149 8.00 22.38 -5.63
C LEU A 149 8.36 23.74 -6.26
N PRO A 150 8.69 24.76 -5.45
CA PRO A 150 9.04 26.08 -5.93
C PRO A 150 10.12 26.04 -7.02
N THR A 151 9.92 26.79 -8.10
CA THR A 151 10.93 27.00 -9.13
C THR A 151 11.89 28.08 -8.65
N ILE A 152 13.01 27.65 -8.06
CA ILE A 152 14.07 28.52 -7.55
C ILE A 152 15.36 28.25 -8.33
N PRO A 153 16.00 29.28 -8.93
CA PRO A 153 17.27 29.10 -9.62
C PRO A 153 18.31 28.38 -8.76
N GLU A 154 19.11 27.51 -9.37
CA GLU A 154 20.19 26.72 -8.73
C GLU A 154 19.73 25.65 -7.73
N SER A 155 18.44 25.59 -7.37
CA SER A 155 17.90 24.50 -6.57
C SER A 155 17.82 23.20 -7.37
N LYS A 156 18.34 22.10 -6.80
CA LYS A 156 18.19 20.75 -7.37
C LYS A 156 16.74 20.27 -7.37
N ALA A 157 15.92 20.79 -6.46
CA ALA A 157 14.50 20.46 -6.30
C ALA A 157 13.58 21.36 -7.16
N SER A 158 14.15 22.31 -7.91
CA SER A 158 13.38 23.34 -8.62
C SER A 158 12.34 22.75 -9.56
N GLY A 159 11.05 23.00 -9.27
CA GLY A 159 9.94 22.52 -10.09
C GLY A 159 9.78 21.01 -10.12
N ALA A 160 10.32 20.28 -9.13
CA ALA A 160 10.06 18.86 -8.98
C ALA A 160 8.58 18.61 -8.69
N ILE A 161 8.06 17.49 -9.17
CA ILE A 161 6.63 17.16 -9.09
C ILE A 161 6.43 15.88 -8.30
N ILE A 162 5.44 15.87 -7.40
CA ILE A 162 4.85 14.65 -6.84
C ILE A 162 3.38 14.66 -7.22
N LYS A 163 2.92 13.61 -7.89
CA LYS A 163 1.54 13.49 -8.38
C LYS A 163 0.95 12.14 -7.99
N VAL A 164 -0.34 12.12 -7.69
CA VAL A 164 -1.04 10.91 -7.26
C VAL A 164 -1.93 10.34 -8.35
N ALA A 165 -2.20 9.03 -8.28
CA ALA A 165 -3.23 8.35 -9.04
C ALA A 165 -3.67 7.06 -8.31
N GLY A 166 -4.91 6.62 -8.49
CA GLY A 166 -5.28 5.24 -8.14
C GLY A 166 -4.80 4.26 -9.20
N ILE A 167 -4.53 3.00 -8.83
CA ILE A 167 -4.02 1.97 -9.76
C ILE A 167 -4.96 1.76 -10.96
N THR A 168 -6.26 1.80 -10.77
CA THR A 168 -7.25 1.70 -11.88
C THR A 168 -7.62 3.05 -12.50
N GLY A 169 -7.01 4.14 -12.01
CA GLY A 169 -7.27 5.51 -12.43
C GLY A 169 -6.53 5.94 -13.70
N ARG A 170 -6.46 7.26 -13.91
CA ARG A 170 -5.81 7.85 -15.09
C ARG A 170 -4.29 7.91 -14.93
N ILE A 171 -3.62 6.78 -15.14
CA ILE A 171 -2.14 6.69 -15.10
C ILE A 171 -1.53 6.94 -16.48
N ARG A 172 -2.14 6.39 -17.53
CA ARG A 172 -1.56 6.41 -18.89
C ARG A 172 -1.40 7.84 -19.41
N GLY A 173 -0.21 8.13 -19.95
CA GLY A 173 0.08 9.41 -20.58
C GLY A 173 0.45 10.54 -19.61
N MET A 174 0.60 10.24 -18.31
CA MET A 174 0.99 11.21 -17.30
C MET A 174 2.24 11.99 -17.73
N LYS A 175 2.13 13.32 -17.67
CA LYS A 175 3.18 14.29 -18.00
C LYS A 175 2.85 15.62 -17.33
N TYR A 176 3.87 16.45 -17.15
CA TYR A 176 3.73 17.81 -16.63
C TYR A 176 4.48 18.80 -17.52
N LYS A 177 3.90 19.97 -17.77
CA LYS A 177 4.53 21.06 -18.53
C LYS A 177 5.08 22.07 -17.53
N ARG A 178 6.41 22.12 -17.39
CA ARG A 178 7.09 23.03 -16.46
C ARG A 178 7.12 24.47 -16.96
N ALA A 179 7.39 25.39 -16.04
CA ALA A 179 7.54 26.82 -16.31
C ALA A 179 8.67 27.12 -17.31
N ASP A 180 9.71 26.29 -17.37
CA ASP A 180 10.80 26.37 -18.36
C ASP A 180 10.41 25.90 -19.77
N GLY A 181 9.14 25.48 -19.95
CA GLY A 181 8.62 24.97 -21.21
C GLY A 181 8.96 23.50 -21.47
N LYS A 182 9.67 22.79 -20.59
CA LYS A 182 9.92 21.35 -20.78
C LYS A 182 8.70 20.52 -20.38
N THR A 183 8.44 19.46 -21.14
CA THR A 183 7.49 18.44 -20.76
C THR A 183 8.25 17.32 -20.06
N VAL A 184 7.94 17.08 -18.79
CA VAL A 184 8.54 16.02 -17.97
C VAL A 184 7.56 14.88 -17.74
N ARG A 185 8.09 13.69 -17.47
CA ARG A 185 7.36 12.45 -17.22
C ARG A 185 7.85 11.81 -15.91
N PRO A 186 7.04 10.97 -15.26
CA PRO A 186 7.47 10.28 -14.06
C PRO A 186 8.77 9.51 -14.28
N THR A 187 9.70 9.63 -13.35
CA THR A 187 10.98 8.90 -13.33
C THR A 187 11.07 7.92 -12.17
N LEU A 188 10.24 8.12 -11.16
CA LEU A 188 10.01 7.21 -10.04
C LEU A 188 8.51 7.00 -9.86
N VAL A 189 8.11 5.77 -9.59
CA VAL A 189 6.79 5.42 -9.11
C VAL A 189 6.90 4.74 -7.75
N VAL A 190 6.04 5.13 -6.81
CA VAL A 190 5.87 4.46 -5.54
C VAL A 190 4.45 3.92 -5.50
N LEU A 191 4.32 2.59 -5.37
CA LEU A 191 3.05 1.88 -5.37
C LEU A 191 2.80 1.32 -3.98
N ASP A 192 2.05 2.04 -3.15
CA ASP A 192 1.78 1.62 -1.78
C ASP A 192 0.48 0.83 -1.69
N ASP A 193 0.59 -0.40 -1.18
CA ASP A 193 -0.48 -1.38 -1.05
C ASP A 193 -1.48 -1.30 -2.24
N PRO A 194 -1.03 -1.65 -3.48
CA PRO A 194 -1.79 -1.44 -4.72
C PRO A 194 -3.06 -2.30 -4.87
N GLN A 195 -3.43 -3.05 -3.83
CA GLN A 195 -4.61 -3.91 -3.78
C GLN A 195 -5.37 -3.68 -2.47
N THR A 196 -6.69 -3.80 -2.54
CA THR A 196 -7.60 -3.91 -1.39
C THR A 196 -7.94 -5.37 -1.10
N ASP A 197 -8.49 -5.66 0.08
CA ASP A 197 -9.03 -6.98 0.44
C ASP A 197 -10.02 -7.54 -0.59
N GLU A 198 -10.88 -6.66 -1.12
CA GLU A 198 -11.85 -7.04 -2.16
C GLU A 198 -11.13 -7.47 -3.44
N SER A 199 -10.15 -6.67 -3.88
CA SER A 199 -9.42 -6.99 -5.10
C SER A 199 -8.51 -8.19 -4.98
N ALA A 200 -7.94 -8.44 -3.81
CA ALA A 200 -7.10 -9.60 -3.53
C ALA A 200 -7.90 -10.92 -3.53
N ARG A 201 -9.22 -10.85 -3.31
CA ARG A 201 -10.13 -12.00 -3.43
C ARG A 201 -10.47 -12.34 -4.88
N SER A 202 -10.38 -11.38 -5.79
CA SER A 202 -10.83 -11.56 -7.16
C SER A 202 -9.66 -11.78 -8.10
N LEU A 203 -9.54 -13.00 -8.64
CA LEU A 203 -8.49 -13.36 -9.60
C LEU A 203 -8.49 -12.44 -10.83
N SER A 204 -9.66 -12.08 -11.34
CA SER A 204 -9.78 -11.19 -12.50
C SER A 204 -9.34 -9.76 -12.17
N GLN A 205 -9.63 -9.27 -10.95
CA GLN A 205 -9.15 -7.98 -10.49
C GLN A 205 -7.64 -7.97 -10.23
N CYS A 206 -7.06 -9.06 -9.70
CA CYS A 206 -5.62 -9.24 -9.57
C CYS A 206 -4.93 -9.18 -10.94
N ALA A 207 -5.36 -10.01 -11.89
CA ALA A 207 -4.82 -10.03 -13.25
C ALA A 207 -4.94 -8.67 -13.97
N THR A 208 -6.04 -7.95 -13.74
CA THR A 208 -6.22 -6.60 -14.30
C THR A 208 -5.19 -5.62 -13.73
N ARG A 209 -4.93 -5.66 -12.42
CA ARG A 209 -3.94 -4.81 -11.77
C ARG A 209 -2.51 -5.16 -12.21
N GLU A 210 -2.17 -6.44 -12.31
CA GLU A 210 -0.88 -6.89 -12.87
C GLU A 210 -0.66 -6.37 -14.29
N SER A 211 -1.68 -6.44 -15.15
CA SER A 211 -1.62 -5.91 -16.52
C SER A 211 -1.44 -4.38 -16.55
N ILE A 212 -2.06 -3.66 -15.62
CA ILE A 212 -1.86 -2.22 -15.47
C ILE A 212 -0.43 -1.92 -15.01
N LEU A 213 0.12 -2.68 -14.07
CA LEU A 213 1.52 -2.53 -13.64
C LEU A 213 2.47 -2.71 -14.81
N ALA A 214 2.39 -3.87 -15.48
CA ALA A 214 3.27 -4.21 -16.58
C ALA A 214 3.15 -3.25 -17.78
N GLY A 215 1.93 -2.78 -18.09
CA GLY A 215 1.68 -1.95 -19.27
C GLY A 215 1.70 -0.45 -19.01
N ALA A 216 0.89 0.03 -18.06
CA ALA A 216 0.71 1.46 -17.83
C ALA A 216 1.83 2.05 -16.98
N VAL A 217 2.16 1.41 -15.85
CA VAL A 217 3.13 1.92 -14.88
C VAL A 217 4.55 1.87 -15.46
N LEU A 218 4.96 0.74 -16.03
CA LEU A 218 6.30 0.62 -16.62
C LEU A 218 6.52 1.56 -17.83
N GLY A 219 5.44 1.97 -18.50
CA GLY A 219 5.46 2.88 -19.64
C GLY A 219 5.48 4.38 -19.30
N LEU A 220 5.36 4.76 -18.02
CA LEU A 220 5.19 6.16 -17.60
C LEU A 220 6.37 7.08 -17.98
N ALA A 221 7.60 6.57 -17.93
CA ALA A 221 8.81 7.34 -18.22
C ALA A 221 8.92 7.81 -19.69
N GLY A 222 8.13 7.21 -20.58
CA GLY A 222 8.15 7.48 -22.01
C GLY A 222 9.25 6.74 -22.77
N PRO A 223 9.34 6.97 -24.10
CA PRO A 223 10.22 6.21 -24.96
C PRO A 223 11.71 6.42 -24.62
N GLY A 224 12.47 5.33 -24.63
CA GLY A 224 13.92 5.35 -24.41
C GLY A 224 14.36 5.55 -22.96
N LYS A 225 13.43 5.61 -21.99
CA LYS A 225 13.72 5.74 -20.57
C LYS A 225 13.10 4.58 -19.79
N LYS A 226 13.86 4.01 -18.85
CA LYS A 226 13.33 3.06 -17.87
C LYS A 226 12.79 3.83 -16.67
N ILE A 227 11.61 3.44 -16.19
CA ILE A 227 11.09 3.95 -14.92
C ILE A 227 11.77 3.23 -13.75
N SER A 228 11.91 3.93 -12.62
CA SER A 228 12.22 3.32 -11.34
C SER A 228 10.95 3.10 -10.53
N GLY A 229 10.85 1.99 -9.79
CA GLY A 229 9.63 1.59 -9.10
C GLY A 229 9.91 1.00 -7.72
N ILE A 230 9.16 1.45 -6.73
CA ILE A 230 9.17 0.90 -5.36
C ILE A 230 7.74 0.49 -5.05
N MET A 231 7.53 -0.76 -4.67
CA MET A 231 6.20 -1.30 -4.35
C MET A 231 6.21 -1.98 -2.98
N PRO A 232 6.05 -1.23 -1.88
CA PRO A 232 5.63 -1.82 -0.62
C PRO A 232 4.23 -2.43 -0.76
N CYS A 233 4.08 -3.67 -0.33
CA CYS A 233 2.81 -4.37 -0.39
C CYS A 233 2.62 -5.32 0.79
N THR A 234 1.40 -5.80 0.94
CA THR A 234 1.02 -6.83 1.91
C THR A 234 0.36 -7.96 1.16
N VAL A 235 0.76 -9.21 1.44
CA VAL A 235 0.16 -10.39 0.82
C VAL A 235 -1.07 -10.78 1.62
N ILE A 236 -2.25 -10.59 1.03
CA ILE A 236 -3.54 -10.80 1.70
C ILE A 236 -3.99 -12.24 1.51
N ARG A 237 -3.77 -12.80 0.31
CA ARG A 237 -4.18 -14.17 -0.04
C ARG A 237 -3.16 -14.86 -0.93
N PRO A 238 -3.10 -16.21 -0.88
CA PRO A 238 -2.30 -16.96 -1.85
C PRO A 238 -2.77 -16.66 -3.28
N GLY A 239 -1.84 -16.35 -4.17
CA GLY A 239 -2.10 -16.05 -5.58
C GLY A 239 -2.67 -14.67 -5.88
N ASP A 240 -2.77 -13.78 -4.89
CA ASP A 240 -3.16 -12.38 -5.14
C ASP A 240 -2.07 -11.60 -5.93
N MET A 241 -2.38 -10.36 -6.30
CA MET A 241 -1.48 -9.53 -7.11
C MET A 241 -0.13 -9.31 -6.42
N ALA A 242 -0.12 -9.05 -5.11
CA ALA A 242 1.11 -8.89 -4.34
C ALA A 242 1.91 -10.20 -4.31
N ASP A 243 1.25 -11.34 -4.07
CA ASP A 243 1.84 -12.67 -4.06
C ASP A 243 2.57 -12.97 -5.38
N ASN A 244 1.90 -12.67 -6.50
CA ASN A 244 2.44 -12.87 -7.85
C ASN A 244 3.60 -11.93 -8.18
N ILE A 245 3.49 -10.63 -7.88
CA ILE A 245 4.56 -9.66 -8.18
C ILE A 245 5.82 -9.94 -7.33
N LEU A 246 5.66 -10.49 -6.14
CA LEU A 246 6.78 -10.88 -5.28
C LEU A 246 7.50 -12.16 -5.74
N ASP A 247 6.85 -12.96 -6.57
CA ASP A 247 7.40 -14.19 -7.14
C ASP A 247 8.40 -13.85 -8.26
N ARG A 248 9.66 -14.25 -8.06
CA ARG A 248 10.76 -13.96 -9.00
C ARG A 248 10.70 -14.78 -10.28
N ASP A 249 9.95 -15.87 -10.30
CA ASP A 249 9.75 -16.67 -11.51
C ASP A 249 8.64 -16.07 -12.38
N LYS A 250 7.62 -15.46 -11.77
CA LYS A 250 6.52 -14.77 -12.48
C LYS A 250 6.90 -13.36 -12.91
N HIS A 251 7.50 -12.58 -12.01
CA HIS A 251 7.83 -11.16 -12.18
C HIS A 251 9.29 -10.86 -11.79
N PRO A 252 10.29 -11.42 -12.50
CA PRO A 252 11.71 -11.23 -12.19
C PRO A 252 12.13 -9.76 -12.20
N GLU A 253 11.48 -8.91 -13.01
CA GLU A 253 11.79 -7.50 -13.12
C GLU A 253 11.58 -6.74 -11.81
N TRP A 254 10.63 -7.17 -10.96
CA TRP A 254 10.27 -6.53 -9.69
C TRP A 254 11.15 -6.98 -8.51
N ASN A 255 12.08 -7.92 -8.71
CA ASN A 255 13.06 -8.33 -7.69
C ASN A 255 12.45 -8.61 -6.30
N GLY A 256 11.27 -9.24 -6.26
CA GLY A 256 10.43 -9.38 -5.08
C GLY A 256 11.13 -9.94 -3.84
N GLU A 257 10.80 -9.41 -2.66
CA GLU A 257 11.25 -9.92 -1.36
C GLU A 257 10.16 -9.87 -0.29
N ARG A 258 10.17 -10.88 0.58
CA ARG A 258 9.28 -10.96 1.74
C ARG A 258 10.09 -10.90 3.01
N THR A 259 9.59 -10.14 3.97
CA THR A 259 10.09 -10.11 5.33
C THR A 259 8.97 -10.53 6.28
N LYS A 260 9.36 -11.07 7.43
CA LYS A 260 8.44 -11.70 8.39
C LYS A 260 8.56 -11.02 9.74
N MET A 261 7.54 -11.13 10.58
CA MET A 261 7.64 -10.71 11.98
C MET A 261 8.46 -11.71 12.80
N VAL A 262 8.32 -13.00 12.50
CA VAL A 262 9.05 -14.10 13.14
C VAL A 262 9.59 -15.08 12.10
N TYR A 263 10.88 -15.37 12.19
CA TYR A 263 11.60 -16.31 11.32
C TYR A 263 11.62 -17.73 11.88
N ALA A 264 11.60 -17.86 13.21
CA ALA A 264 11.44 -19.14 13.90
C ALA A 264 10.56 -18.93 15.13
N PHE A 265 9.51 -19.74 15.26
CA PHE A 265 8.65 -19.73 16.44
C PHE A 265 9.34 -20.40 17.64
N PRO A 266 8.96 -20.02 18.88
CA PRO A 266 9.45 -20.70 20.06
C PRO A 266 9.09 -22.19 20.05
N THR A 267 9.98 -23.03 20.57
CA THR A 267 9.87 -24.50 20.50
C THR A 267 9.01 -25.09 21.62
N ASN A 268 8.82 -24.36 22.73
CA ASN A 268 8.11 -24.87 23.91
C ASN A 268 6.59 -24.69 23.78
N GLU A 269 5.98 -25.51 22.92
CA GLU A 269 4.54 -25.45 22.64
C GLU A 269 3.66 -25.62 23.89
N LYS A 270 4.09 -26.44 24.87
CA LYS A 270 3.31 -26.69 26.09
C LYS A 270 3.15 -25.44 26.94
N LEU A 271 4.22 -24.66 27.12
CA LEU A 271 4.14 -23.40 27.87
C LEU A 271 3.31 -22.36 27.11
N TRP A 272 3.42 -22.31 25.78
CA TRP A 272 2.61 -21.39 24.98
C TRP A 272 1.12 -21.77 24.92
N GLN A 273 0.79 -23.06 24.92
CA GLN A 273 -0.59 -23.53 25.10
C GLN A 273 -1.14 -23.09 26.46
N ARG A 274 -0.36 -23.29 27.52
CA ARG A 274 -0.75 -22.84 28.87
C ARG A 274 -0.92 -21.32 28.95
N TYR A 275 -0.02 -20.56 28.34
CA TYR A 275 -0.12 -19.11 28.23
C TYR A 275 -1.41 -18.69 27.52
N ALA A 276 -1.77 -19.36 26.42
CA ALA A 276 -2.99 -19.07 25.66
C ALA A 276 -4.26 -19.28 26.50
N GLU A 277 -4.31 -20.36 27.29
CA GLU A 277 -5.42 -20.61 28.23
C GLU A 277 -5.55 -19.50 29.28
N ILE A 278 -4.44 -19.12 29.91
CA ILE A 278 -4.40 -18.06 30.93
C ILE A 278 -4.82 -16.73 30.30
N ARG A 279 -4.32 -16.40 29.11
CA ARG A 279 -4.64 -15.17 28.40
C ARG A 279 -6.12 -15.09 28.04
N ALA A 280 -6.69 -16.19 27.54
CA ALA A 280 -8.11 -16.24 27.21
C ALA A 280 -9.00 -16.05 28.44
N GLU A 281 -8.61 -16.62 29.59
CA GLU A 281 -9.34 -16.42 30.86
C GLU A 281 -9.20 -14.99 31.39
N SER A 282 -7.99 -14.43 31.40
CA SER A 282 -7.73 -13.05 31.78
C SER A 282 -8.57 -12.05 30.95
N MET A 283 -8.66 -12.28 29.63
CA MET A 283 -9.51 -11.47 28.75
C MET A 283 -11.01 -11.60 29.08
N ARG A 284 -11.49 -12.79 29.46
CA ARG A 284 -12.88 -12.97 29.92
C ARG A 284 -13.18 -12.23 31.22
N GLN A 285 -12.18 -12.10 32.09
CA GLN A 285 -12.28 -11.39 33.36
C GLN A 285 -12.10 -9.87 33.22
N GLY A 286 -11.69 -9.39 32.05
CA GLY A 286 -11.45 -7.97 31.79
C GLY A 286 -10.06 -7.47 32.20
N ASN A 287 -9.13 -8.37 32.51
CA ASN A 287 -7.78 -8.05 33.01
C ASN A 287 -6.75 -7.87 31.88
N ALA A 288 -7.20 -7.72 30.64
CA ALA A 288 -6.37 -7.43 29.46
C ALA A 288 -5.16 -8.37 29.20
N GLY A 289 -5.12 -9.57 29.79
CA GLY A 289 -4.02 -10.51 29.63
C GLY A 289 -2.91 -10.41 30.69
N GLU A 290 -3.07 -9.60 31.75
CA GLU A 290 -2.05 -9.38 32.78
C GLU A 290 -1.51 -10.68 33.40
N GLU A 291 -2.39 -11.63 33.76
CA GLU A 291 -1.98 -12.92 34.34
C GLU A 291 -1.15 -13.76 33.39
N ALA A 292 -1.40 -13.66 32.08
CA ALA A 292 -0.61 -14.35 31.07
C ALA A 292 0.79 -13.71 30.94
N THR A 293 0.85 -12.38 30.97
CA THR A 293 2.12 -11.64 31.02
C THR A 293 2.95 -12.00 32.25
N ASP A 294 2.32 -12.17 33.40
CA ASP A 294 2.99 -12.63 34.63
C ASP A 294 3.51 -14.06 34.50
N PHE A 295 2.72 -14.97 33.91
CA PHE A 295 3.15 -16.33 33.60
C PHE A 295 4.34 -16.34 32.63
N TYR A 296 4.30 -15.52 31.58
CA TYR A 296 5.40 -15.36 30.63
C TYR A 296 6.65 -14.81 31.32
N ARG A 297 6.52 -13.81 32.20
CA ARG A 297 7.65 -13.26 32.97
C ARG A 297 8.39 -14.33 33.75
N GLN A 298 7.66 -15.25 34.38
CA GLN A 298 8.23 -16.31 35.21
C GLN A 298 8.89 -17.43 34.39
N ASN A 299 8.48 -17.62 33.14
CA ASN A 299 8.92 -18.72 32.29
C ASN A 299 9.66 -18.26 31.03
N ARG A 300 10.06 -16.99 30.97
CA ARG A 300 10.51 -16.32 29.74
C ARG A 300 11.62 -17.06 29.01
N GLU A 301 12.66 -17.49 29.72
CA GLU A 301 13.80 -18.20 29.12
C GLU A 301 13.35 -19.46 28.36
N ALA A 302 12.51 -20.29 28.98
CA ALA A 302 11.98 -21.51 28.38
C ALA A 302 10.91 -21.23 27.30
N MET A 303 10.21 -20.11 27.39
CA MET A 303 9.20 -19.70 26.40
C MET A 303 9.82 -19.01 25.18
N ASP A 304 10.97 -18.37 25.31
CA ASP A 304 11.70 -17.71 24.22
C ASP A 304 12.62 -18.69 23.45
N GLU A 305 12.79 -19.91 23.97
CA GLU A 305 13.68 -20.92 23.39
C GLU A 305 13.39 -21.17 21.90
N GLY A 306 14.41 -20.99 21.07
CA GLY A 306 14.34 -21.21 19.62
C GLY A 306 13.67 -20.09 18.82
N ALA A 307 13.08 -19.07 19.48
CA ALA A 307 12.42 -17.99 18.78
C ALA A 307 13.41 -17.02 18.11
N VAL A 308 13.12 -16.64 16.86
CA VAL A 308 13.88 -15.63 16.11
C VAL A 308 12.89 -14.61 15.56
N VAL A 309 12.82 -13.44 16.20
CA VAL A 309 11.99 -12.30 15.77
C VAL A 309 12.78 -11.35 14.89
N ALA A 310 12.12 -10.70 13.94
CA ALA A 310 12.77 -9.80 12.99
C ALA A 310 13.13 -8.44 13.60
N TRP A 311 12.29 -7.92 14.51
CA TRP A 311 12.44 -6.60 15.09
C TRP A 311 12.23 -6.63 16.62
N PRO A 312 13.29 -6.75 17.42
CA PRO A 312 13.21 -6.90 18.88
C PRO A 312 12.52 -5.74 19.60
N GLU A 313 12.58 -4.54 19.03
CA GLU A 313 12.02 -3.31 19.61
C GLU A 313 10.50 -3.18 19.38
N ARG A 314 9.91 -4.08 18.59
CA ARG A 314 8.49 -4.04 18.24
C ARG A 314 7.63 -4.86 19.21
N PHE A 315 7.14 -4.19 20.25
CA PHE A 315 6.13 -4.71 21.18
C PHE A 315 5.40 -3.56 21.88
N ASN A 316 4.23 -3.84 22.44
CA ASN A 316 3.45 -2.84 23.17
C ASN A 316 4.00 -2.61 24.58
N HIS A 317 3.68 -1.47 25.17
CA HIS A 317 4.14 -1.06 26.50
C HIS A 317 3.73 -2.01 27.65
N ASP A 318 2.67 -2.79 27.46
CA ASP A 318 2.12 -3.80 28.38
C ASP A 318 2.71 -5.21 28.16
N GLU A 319 3.61 -5.36 27.19
CA GLU A 319 4.30 -6.61 26.87
C GLU A 319 5.77 -6.55 27.26
N LEU A 320 6.40 -7.72 27.45
CA LEU A 320 7.77 -7.84 27.94
C LEU A 320 8.80 -8.09 26.83
N SER A 321 8.34 -8.43 25.63
CA SER A 321 9.21 -8.70 24.48
C SER A 321 8.45 -8.73 23.14
N ALA A 322 9.18 -8.57 22.04
CA ALA A 322 8.67 -8.82 20.69
C ALA A 322 8.21 -10.27 20.45
N ILE A 323 8.76 -11.24 21.19
CA ILE A 323 8.32 -12.64 21.12
C ILE A 323 6.91 -12.76 21.72
N GLN A 324 6.68 -12.18 22.90
CA GLN A 324 5.37 -12.13 23.52
C GLN A 324 4.35 -11.42 22.62
N HIS A 325 4.74 -10.27 22.06
CA HIS A 325 3.91 -9.51 21.14
C HIS A 325 3.49 -10.35 19.91
N THR A 326 4.47 -11.01 19.28
CA THR A 326 4.24 -11.90 18.15
C THR A 326 3.23 -13.00 18.50
N MET A 327 3.41 -13.65 19.66
CA MET A 327 2.53 -14.72 20.09
C MET A 327 1.13 -14.20 20.46
N ASN A 328 1.03 -13.02 21.06
CA ASN A 328 -0.25 -12.37 21.34
C ASN A 328 -1.04 -12.09 20.04
N LEU A 329 -0.39 -11.56 19.01
CA LEU A 329 -1.02 -11.33 17.70
C LEU A 329 -1.47 -12.65 17.05
N LYS A 330 -0.61 -13.68 17.08
CA LYS A 330 -0.94 -15.02 16.55
C LYS A 330 -2.14 -15.63 17.27
N LEU A 331 -2.20 -15.52 18.59
CA LEU A 331 -3.31 -16.04 19.41
C LEU A 331 -4.61 -15.25 19.24
N GLN A 332 -4.53 -13.97 18.86
CA GLN A 332 -5.71 -13.14 18.61
C GLN A 332 -6.42 -13.54 17.31
N ASN A 333 -5.67 -13.70 16.22
CA ASN A 333 -6.20 -14.16 14.94
C ASN A 333 -5.06 -14.75 14.10
N GLU A 334 -4.99 -16.07 14.02
CA GLU A 334 -3.90 -16.77 13.35
C GLU A 334 -3.88 -16.51 11.83
N ALA A 335 -5.04 -16.56 11.17
CA ALA A 335 -5.13 -16.32 9.72
C ALA A 335 -4.67 -14.90 9.35
N ALA A 336 -5.16 -13.90 10.08
CA ALA A 336 -4.70 -12.52 9.91
C ALA A 336 -3.21 -12.37 10.24
N PHE A 337 -2.71 -13.11 11.24
CA PHE A 337 -1.30 -13.04 11.61
C PHE A 337 -0.39 -13.47 10.45
N PHE A 338 -0.72 -14.59 9.83
CA PHE A 338 0.04 -15.16 8.71
C PHE A 338 -0.03 -14.29 7.45
N ALA A 339 -1.16 -13.66 7.15
CA ALA A 339 -1.27 -12.70 6.05
C ALA A 339 -0.49 -11.40 6.35
N GLU A 340 -0.89 -10.69 7.39
CA GLU A 340 -0.47 -9.30 7.68
C GLU A 340 0.94 -9.18 8.23
N TYR A 341 1.39 -10.14 9.04
CA TYR A 341 2.69 -10.04 9.73
C TYR A 341 3.73 -11.02 9.20
N GLN A 342 3.33 -12.11 8.56
CA GLN A 342 4.28 -13.06 7.96
C GLN A 342 4.39 -12.92 6.44
N ASN A 343 3.45 -12.24 5.76
CA ASN A 343 3.35 -12.22 4.29
C ASN A 343 3.28 -13.64 3.68
N GLU A 344 2.68 -14.57 4.43
CA GLU A 344 2.50 -15.98 4.09
C GLU A 344 1.08 -16.40 4.51
N PRO A 345 0.03 -15.84 3.84
CA PRO A 345 -1.34 -16.14 4.21
C PRO A 345 -1.60 -17.65 4.16
N LEU A 346 -2.35 -18.14 5.16
CA LEU A 346 -2.76 -19.54 5.19
C LEU A 346 -3.65 -19.83 3.96
N PRO A 347 -3.59 -21.06 3.41
CA PRO A 347 -4.54 -21.50 2.40
C PRO A 347 -5.97 -21.25 2.89
N GLU A 348 -6.86 -20.80 2.00
CA GLU A 348 -8.28 -20.76 2.35
C GLU A 348 -8.71 -22.19 2.70
N GLU A 349 -9.20 -22.39 3.93
CA GLU A 349 -10.13 -23.48 4.16
C GLU A 349 -11.31 -23.19 3.24
N THR A 350 -11.45 -23.98 2.19
CA THR A 350 -12.56 -23.89 1.24
C THR A 350 -13.86 -24.17 1.98
N ALA A 351 -14.39 -23.19 2.69
CA ALA A 351 -15.82 -23.06 2.85
C ALA A 351 -16.33 -22.69 1.46
N GLU A 352 -17.14 -23.57 0.88
CA GLU A 352 -17.79 -23.45 -0.44
C GLU A 352 -18.65 -22.17 -0.54
N ALA A 353 -18.03 -20.99 -0.53
CA ALA A 353 -18.72 -19.71 -0.59
C ALA A 353 -18.81 -19.23 -2.04
N ASP A 354 -19.91 -19.66 -2.68
CA ASP A 354 -20.69 -18.88 -3.66
C ASP A 354 -20.06 -18.37 -4.97
N GLU A 355 -18.93 -18.93 -5.43
CA GLU A 355 -18.55 -18.75 -6.84
C GLU A 355 -19.08 -19.93 -7.69
N LEU A 356 -20.19 -19.70 -8.40
CA LEU A 356 -20.66 -20.63 -9.43
C LEU A 356 -19.59 -20.74 -10.52
N THR A 357 -19.05 -21.94 -10.71
CA THR A 357 -18.14 -22.25 -11.82
C THR A 357 -18.79 -21.93 -13.17
N ALA A 358 -17.97 -21.66 -14.19
CA ALA A 358 -18.47 -21.42 -15.55
C ALA A 358 -19.37 -22.55 -16.05
N ASP A 359 -19.08 -23.79 -15.66
CA ASP A 359 -19.89 -24.96 -15.96
C ASP A 359 -21.22 -24.98 -15.20
N GLN A 360 -21.25 -24.54 -13.94
CA GLN A 360 -22.49 -24.37 -13.18
C GLN A 360 -23.36 -23.24 -13.72
N ILE A 361 -22.77 -22.15 -14.23
CA ILE A 361 -23.50 -21.08 -14.92
C ILE A 361 -24.04 -21.58 -16.26
N ALA A 362 -23.22 -22.27 -17.04
CA ALA A 362 -23.62 -22.86 -18.32
C ALA A 362 -24.71 -23.94 -18.14
N GLY A 363 -24.67 -24.68 -17.04
CA GLY A 363 -25.68 -25.68 -16.67
C GLY A 363 -27.04 -25.08 -16.30
N LYS A 364 -27.10 -23.79 -15.90
CA LYS A 364 -28.33 -23.07 -15.60
C LYS A 364 -29.01 -22.46 -16.85
N LEU A 365 -28.44 -22.62 -18.04
CA LEU A 365 -29.09 -22.24 -19.29
C LEU A 365 -30.13 -23.29 -19.71
N ASN A 366 -31.34 -22.84 -20.06
CA ASN A 366 -32.45 -23.72 -20.49
C ASN A 366 -32.25 -24.40 -21.86
N ARG A 367 -31.13 -24.12 -22.55
CA ARG A 367 -30.73 -24.63 -23.88
C ARG A 367 -31.81 -24.45 -24.99
N MET A 368 -32.74 -23.52 -24.82
CA MET A 368 -33.77 -23.25 -25.83
C MET A 368 -33.33 -22.14 -26.79
N ASN A 369 -33.74 -22.22 -28.05
CA ASN A 369 -33.47 -21.14 -28.99
C ASN A 369 -34.27 -19.89 -28.62
N ARG A 370 -33.74 -18.71 -28.95
CA ARG A 370 -34.44 -17.45 -28.71
C ARG A 370 -35.80 -17.45 -29.40
N GLY A 371 -36.88 -17.32 -28.62
CA GLY A 371 -38.26 -17.33 -29.10
C GLY A 371 -38.95 -18.70 -29.06
N GLU A 372 -38.26 -19.77 -28.62
CA GLU A 372 -38.89 -21.08 -28.38
C GLU A 372 -39.56 -21.13 -27.01
N VAL A 373 -40.76 -21.71 -27.00
CA VAL A 373 -41.60 -21.90 -25.82
C VAL A 373 -41.43 -23.34 -25.31
N PRO A 374 -41.10 -23.57 -24.04
CA PRO A 374 -41.12 -24.92 -23.47
C PRO A 374 -42.51 -25.58 -23.63
N ILE A 375 -42.53 -26.84 -24.05
CA ILE A 375 -43.75 -27.65 -24.12
C ILE A 375 -44.32 -27.80 -22.70
N GLY A 376 -45.58 -27.37 -22.51
CA GLY A 376 -46.26 -27.37 -21.20
C GLY A 376 -46.48 -25.98 -20.60
N CYS A 377 -45.86 -24.93 -21.16
CA CYS A 377 -46.17 -23.56 -20.78
C CYS A 377 -47.48 -23.10 -21.43
N ASN A 378 -48.47 -22.74 -20.62
CA ASN A 378 -49.79 -22.28 -21.09
C ASN A 378 -50.02 -20.77 -20.89
N ARG A 379 -49.04 -20.04 -20.33
CA ARG A 379 -49.10 -18.60 -20.08
C ARG A 379 -47.76 -17.93 -20.34
N TRP A 380 -47.84 -16.70 -20.86
CA TRP A 380 -46.72 -15.79 -21.05
C TRP A 380 -46.90 -14.60 -20.15
N PHE A 381 -45.82 -14.21 -19.46
CA PHE A 381 -45.76 -12.95 -18.74
C PHE A 381 -44.63 -12.11 -19.35
N SER A 382 -44.86 -10.81 -19.52
CA SER A 382 -43.73 -9.89 -19.67
C SER A 382 -42.93 -9.84 -18.36
N ALA A 383 -41.66 -9.43 -18.43
CA ALA A 383 -40.84 -9.21 -17.23
C ALA A 383 -41.58 -8.33 -16.21
N ASP A 384 -42.19 -7.25 -16.67
CA ASP A 384 -42.95 -6.30 -15.85
C ASP A 384 -44.14 -6.96 -15.13
N GLN A 385 -44.85 -7.88 -15.81
CA GLN A 385 -45.96 -8.63 -15.22
C GLN A 385 -45.52 -9.63 -14.16
N LEU A 386 -44.29 -10.16 -14.26
CA LEU A 386 -43.74 -11.12 -13.31
C LEU A 386 -43.22 -10.40 -12.05
N VAL A 387 -42.49 -9.29 -12.23
CA VAL A 387 -41.97 -8.45 -11.12
C VAL A 387 -43.12 -7.92 -10.27
N ALA A 388 -44.15 -7.36 -10.90
CA ALA A 388 -45.34 -6.89 -10.19
C ALA A 388 -46.05 -7.98 -9.36
N ARG A 389 -45.83 -9.26 -9.68
CA ARG A 389 -46.52 -10.39 -9.05
C ARG A 389 -45.69 -11.11 -7.98
N LEU A 390 -44.37 -11.14 -8.13
CA LEU A 390 -43.45 -11.85 -7.23
C LEU A 390 -42.68 -10.92 -6.29
N ALA A 391 -42.44 -9.67 -6.70
CA ALA A 391 -41.67 -8.69 -5.95
C ALA A 391 -42.20 -7.26 -6.23
N PRO A 392 -43.39 -6.91 -5.68
CA PRO A 392 -44.09 -5.66 -6.03
C PRO A 392 -43.34 -4.38 -5.66
N ASP A 393 -42.27 -4.48 -4.85
CA ASP A 393 -41.48 -3.34 -4.35
C ASP A 393 -40.22 -3.04 -5.19
N ILE A 394 -40.02 -3.71 -6.34
CA ILE A 394 -38.88 -3.52 -7.22
C ILE A 394 -39.32 -2.81 -8.52
N GLU A 395 -38.87 -1.58 -8.75
CA GLU A 395 -39.02 -0.92 -10.06
C GLU A 395 -38.03 -1.53 -11.06
N SER A 396 -38.54 -2.12 -12.16
CA SER A 396 -37.70 -2.67 -13.22
C SER A 396 -37.48 -1.64 -14.34
N GLU A 397 -36.23 -1.21 -14.55
CA GLU A 397 -35.86 -0.48 -15.77
C GLU A 397 -35.79 -1.44 -16.97
N GLY A 398 -36.47 -1.06 -18.05
CA GLY A 398 -36.91 -1.96 -19.11
C GLY A 398 -35.79 -2.68 -19.87
N HIS A 399 -35.77 -4.00 -19.75
CA HIS A 399 -35.23 -4.91 -20.75
C HIS A 399 -36.16 -6.11 -20.94
N THR A 400 -36.71 -6.26 -22.16
CA THR A 400 -37.71 -7.28 -22.49
C THR A 400 -37.08 -8.68 -22.49
N THR A 401 -37.14 -9.36 -21.35
CA THR A 401 -36.87 -10.80 -21.23
C THR A 401 -38.17 -11.51 -20.89
N PHE A 402 -38.63 -12.42 -21.74
CA PHE A 402 -39.84 -13.20 -21.48
C PHE A 402 -39.47 -14.49 -20.75
N LEU A 403 -40.12 -14.77 -19.63
CA LEU A 403 -39.96 -16.01 -18.85
C LEU A 403 -41.25 -16.84 -18.98
N ALA A 404 -41.12 -18.10 -19.40
CA ALA A 404 -42.22 -19.05 -19.48
C ALA A 404 -42.24 -19.91 -18.21
N LEU A 405 -43.37 -19.95 -17.50
CA LEU A 405 -43.58 -20.80 -16.33
C LEU A 405 -44.40 -22.03 -16.72
N THR A 406 -43.90 -23.21 -16.35
CA THR A 406 -44.64 -24.47 -16.39
C THR A 406 -45.54 -24.59 -15.15
N ALA A 407 -46.83 -24.82 -15.34
CA ALA A 407 -47.70 -25.25 -14.25
C ALA A 407 -47.49 -26.76 -14.02
N THR A 408 -47.13 -27.17 -12.80
CA THR A 408 -47.40 -28.54 -12.33
C THR A 408 -48.88 -28.73 -12.06
#